data_AF-A0A5T1TFR9-F1
#
_entry.id   AF-A0A5T1TFR9-F1
#
_cell.length_a   1.000
_cell.length_b   1.000
_cell.length_c   1.000
_cell.angle_alpha   90.00
_cell.angle_beta   90.00
_cell.angle_gamma   90.00
#
_symmetry.space_group_name_H-M   'P 1'
#
loop_
_entity.id
_entity.type
_entity.pdbx_description
1 polymer ?
#
loop_
_entity_poly.entity_id
_entity_poly.type
_entity_poly.pdbx_seq_one_letter_code
_entity_poly.pdbx_strand_id
1 'polypeptide(L)' 'RDTIIQTILAKEIQEIEFSNFKLELQRELVKKINEKLGNKLIKELYFRDFIIS' A
#
# COMPACT_ATOMS: atom_id res chain seq x y z
N ARG A 1 8.65 7.82 0.48
CA ARG A 1 9.25 6.46 0.48
C ARG A 1 8.96 5.75 1.80
N ASP A 2 9.34 6.33 2.93
CA ASP A 2 9.21 5.69 4.26
C ASP A 2 7.77 5.30 4.62
N THR A 3 6.79 6.15 4.28
CA THR A 3 5.36 5.84 4.44
C THR A 3 4.94 4.54 3.77
N ILE A 4 5.53 4.21 2.61
CA ILE A 4 5.23 2.98 1.88
C ILE A 4 5.80 1.78 2.65
N ILE A 5 7.06 1.86 3.05
CA ILE A 5 7.76 0.79 3.78
C ILE A 5 7.07 0.52 5.11
N GLN A 6 6.77 1.56 5.89
CA GLN A 6 6.07 1.42 7.18
C GLN A 6 4.68 0.80 7.02
N THR A 7 3.96 1.17 5.96
CA THR A 7 2.63 0.61 5.71
C THR A 7 2.69 -0.87 5.33
N ILE A 8 3.71 -1.29 4.58
CA ILE A 8 3.91 -2.71 4.22
C ILE A 8 4.36 -3.51 5.46
N LEU A 9 5.31 -3.00 6.25
CA LEU A 9 5.81 -3.68 7.45
C LEU A 9 4.77 -3.81 8.56
N ALA A 10 3.75 -2.97 8.57
CA ALA A 10 2.64 -3.06 9.51
C ALA A 10 1.61 -4.14 9.15
N LYS A 11 1.74 -4.79 7.98
CA LYS A 11 0.85 -5.88 7.56
C LYS A 11 1.35 -7.23 8.06
N GLU A 12 0.43 -8.05 8.54
CA GLU A 12 0.75 -9.42 8.94
C GLU A 12 0.80 -10.34 7.72
N ILE A 13 1.66 -11.35 7.75
CA ILE A 13 1.84 -12.30 6.63
C ILE A 13 0.51 -12.99 6.27
N GLN A 14 -0.33 -13.28 7.27
CA GLN A 14 -1.66 -13.89 7.06
C GLN A 14 -2.60 -12.99 6.28
N GLU A 15 -2.46 -11.67 6.37
CA GLU A 15 -3.27 -10.71 5.60
C GLU A 15 -2.88 -10.74 4.11
N ILE A 16 -1.63 -11.09 3.78
CA ILE A 16 -1.08 -11.03 2.42
C ILE A 16 -1.66 -12.13 1.53
N GLU A 17 -2.07 -13.27 2.10
CA GLU A 17 -2.63 -14.41 1.36
C GLU A 17 -4.10 -14.21 0.94
N PHE A 18 -4.77 -13.15 1.39
CA PHE A 18 -6.14 -12.85 0.97
C PHE A 18 -6.20 -12.32 -0.46
N SER A 19 -7.16 -12.81 -1.23
CA SER A 19 -7.39 -12.46 -2.64
C SER A 19 -7.61 -10.95 -2.91
N ASN A 20 -7.97 -10.17 -1.89
CA ASN A 20 -8.16 -8.72 -1.98
C ASN A 20 -7.04 -7.87 -1.37
N PHE A 21 -6.03 -8.49 -0.75
CA PHE A 21 -4.97 -7.78 -0.02
C PHE A 21 -4.30 -6.70 -0.87
N LYS A 22 -3.95 -7.05 -2.12
CA LYS A 22 -3.25 -6.14 -3.03
C LYS A 22 -4.06 -4.86 -3.29
N LEU A 23 -5.36 -4.99 -3.49
CA LEU A 23 -6.28 -3.87 -3.73
C LEU A 23 -6.44 -3.00 -2.48
N GLU A 24 -6.56 -3.62 -1.32
CA GLU A 24 -6.66 -2.90 -0.04
C GLU A 24 -5.36 -2.15 0.28
N LEU A 25 -4.21 -2.79 0.10
CA LEU A 25 -2.90 -2.17 0.27
C LEU A 25 -2.71 -0.99 -0.69
N GLN A 26 -3.12 -1.12 -1.95
CA GLN A 26 -3.10 0.00 -2.92
C GLN A 26 -3.91 1.20 -2.42
N ARG A 27 -5.16 0.97 -1.99
CA ARG A 27 -6.04 2.03 -1.48
C ARG A 27 -5.46 2.69 -0.23
N GLU A 28 -4.93 1.90 0.69
CA GLU A 28 -4.32 2.40 1.91
C GLU A 28 -3.07 3.25 1.63
N LEU A 29 -2.19 2.78 0.74
CA LEU A 29 -1.00 3.52 0.35
C LEU A 29 -1.35 4.84 -0.32
N VAL A 30 -2.30 4.86 -1.25
CA VAL A 30 -2.76 6.10 -1.90
C VAL A 30 -3.28 7.08 -0.85
N LYS A 31 -4.09 6.61 0.11
CA LYS A 31 -4.62 7.45 1.19
C LYS A 31 -3.49 8.03 2.05
N LYS A 32 -2.60 7.19 2.59
CA LYS A 32 -1.52 7.61 3.50
C LYS A 32 -0.49 8.52 2.82
N ILE A 33 -0.17 8.27 1.56
CA ILE A 33 0.75 9.12 0.79
C ILE A 33 0.13 10.50 0.60
N ASN A 34 -1.13 10.58 0.17
CA ASN A 34 -1.81 11.85 0.00
C ASN A 34 -1.98 12.62 1.33
N GLU A 35 -2.30 11.93 2.43
CA GLU A 35 -2.34 12.53 3.76
C GLU A 35 -0.97 13.11 4.17
N LYS A 36 0.11 12.38 3.91
CA LYS A 36 1.48 12.83 4.22
C LYS A 36 1.92 14.01 3.37
N LEU A 37 1.48 14.07 2.11
CA LEU A 37 1.77 15.16 1.18
C LEU A 37 0.88 16.40 1.40
N GLY A 38 -0.20 16.28 2.18
CA GLY A 38 -1.15 17.36 2.44
C GLY A 38 -2.02 17.72 1.22
N ASN A 39 -2.05 16.87 0.19
CA ASN A 39 -2.79 17.08 -1.04
C ASN A 39 -3.20 15.74 -1.69
N LYS A 40 -4.21 15.76 -2.57
CA LYS A 40 -4.68 14.57 -3.30
C LYS A 40 -4.01 14.46 -4.68
N LEU A 41 -2.68 14.43 -4.72
CA LEU A 41 -1.92 14.36 -5.97
C LEU A 41 -1.89 12.95 -6.57
N ILE A 42 -1.84 11.91 -5.74
CA ILE A 42 -1.76 10.53 -6.21
C ILE A 42 -3.18 10.00 -6.42
N LYS A 43 -3.54 9.74 -7.68
CA LYS A 43 -4.84 9.17 -8.05
C LYS A 43 -4.86 7.65 -7.94
N GLU A 44 -3.79 7.01 -8.41
CA GLU A 44 -3.67 5.55 -8.48
C GLU A 44 -2.23 5.12 -8.22
N LEU A 45 -2.08 3.89 -7.72
CA LEU A 45 -0.81 3.24 -7.45
C LEU A 45 -0.87 1.81 -7.97
N TYR A 46 0.16 1.40 -8.69
CA TYR A 46 0.26 0.07 -9.28
C TYR A 46 1.52 -0.63 -8.80
N PHE A 47 1.36 -1.88 -8.32
CA PHE A 47 2.49 -2.76 -8.09
C PHE A 47 2.84 -3.43 -9.41
N ARG A 48 4.03 -3.12 -9.94
CA ARG A 48 4.58 -3.78 -11.13
C ARG A 48 4.88 -5.25 -10.85
N ASP A 49 5.57 -5.48 -9.73
CA ASP A 49 5.93 -6.80 -9.24
C ASP A 49 5.47 -6.92 -7.78
N PHE A 50 4.90 -8.08 -7.42
CA PHE A 50 4.43 -8.36 -6.07
C PHE A 50 4.72 -9.82 -5.74
N ILE A 51 5.88 -10.07 -5.14
CA ILE A 51 6.42 -11.40 -4.87
C ILE A 51 6.38 -11.63 -3.35
N ILE A 52 5.82 -12.76 -2.95
CA ILE A 52 5.78 -13.25 -1.57
C ILE A 52 6.52 -14.58 -1.59
N SER A 53 7.49 -14.78 -0.69
CA SER A 53 8.29 -16.00 -0.57
C SER A 53 8.29 -16.49 0.86
#